data_AF-V5N8S7-F1
#
_entry.id   AF-V5N8S7-F1
#
_cell.length_a   1.000
_cell.length_b   1.000
_cell.length_c   1.000
_cell.angle_alpha   90.00
_cell.angle_beta   90.00
_cell.angle_gamma   90.00
#
_symmetry.space_group_name_H-M   'P 1'
#
loop_
_entity.id
_entity.type
_entity.pdbx_description
1 polymer ?
#
loop_
_entity_poly.entity_id
_entity_poly.type
_entity_poly.pdbx_seq_one_letter_code
_entity_poly.pdbx_strand_id
1 'polypeptide(L)'
;MAWTGLEINTLAIIPLISKHHHPRAFQATIKYFLVQAAASTLLLFSSTINAWHTGQWDITQLNHPTSSLLLTTAIAMKLGLVPFHFWFPEVLQGSPLTTAMLLSTVMKFPPITILLLTSHSLNPTLLTMMAIASAALGGWMGLNQTQIRKILAF
;
A
#
# COMPACT_ATOMS: atom_id res chain seq x y z
N MET A 1 10.48 14.77 0.29
CA MET A 1 9.32 15.09 1.16
C MET A 1 8.17 14.09 1.07
N ALA A 2 7.79 13.56 -0.11
CA ALA A 2 6.68 12.59 -0.18
C ALA A 2 6.90 11.31 0.67
N TRP A 3 8.13 10.77 0.68
CA TRP A 3 8.46 9.60 1.49
C TRP A 3 8.27 9.82 3.00
N THR A 4 8.73 10.96 3.53
CA THR A 4 8.61 11.25 4.97
C THR A 4 7.14 11.33 5.39
N GLY A 5 6.27 11.93 4.55
CA GLY A 5 4.83 11.94 4.80
C GLY A 5 4.21 10.54 4.85
N LEU A 6 4.63 9.65 3.93
CA LEU A 6 4.18 8.26 3.95
C LEU A 6 4.66 7.50 5.18
N GLU A 7 5.88 7.74 5.66
CA GLU A 7 6.40 7.09 6.87
C GLU A 7 5.75 7.60 8.16
N ILE A 8 5.44 8.90 8.23
CA ILE A 8 4.70 9.44 9.38
C ILE A 8 3.32 8.78 9.45
N ASN A 9 2.67 8.58 8.30
CA ASN A 9 1.39 7.88 8.23
C ASN A 9 1.50 6.42 8.70
N THR A 10 2.50 5.66 8.24
CA THR A 10 2.69 4.26 8.66
C THR A 10 2.94 4.17 10.16
N LEU A 11 3.80 5.01 10.70
CA LEU A 11 4.13 5.02 12.13
C LEU A 11 2.95 5.47 13.00
N ALA A 12 2.17 6.46 12.56
CA ALA A 12 1.04 6.98 13.31
C ALA A 12 -0.08 5.95 13.50
N ILE A 13 -0.25 4.99 12.58
CA ILE A 13 -1.35 4.03 12.65
C ILE A 13 -1.03 2.76 13.45
N ILE A 14 0.25 2.44 13.66
CA ILE A 14 0.71 1.30 14.46
C ILE A 14 0.03 1.27 15.84
N PRO A 15 0.08 2.33 16.68
CA PRO A 15 -0.55 2.31 18.00
C PRO A 15 -2.07 2.19 17.94
N LEU A 16 -2.69 2.66 16.84
CA LEU A 16 -4.13 2.55 16.63
C LEU A 16 -4.54 1.10 16.38
N ILE A 17 -3.77 0.34 15.59
CA ILE A 17 -4.01 -1.09 15.34
C ILE A 17 -3.84 -1.89 16.64
N SER A 18 -2.81 -1.61 17.44
CA SER A 18 -2.50 -2.34 18.67
C SER A 18 -3.29 -1.89 19.90
N LYS A 19 -4.31 -1.02 19.74
CA LYS A 19 -5.04 -0.37 20.85
C LYS A 19 -5.60 -1.36 21.88
N HIS A 20 -6.22 -2.44 21.40
CA HIS A 20 -6.65 -3.53 22.25
C HIS A 20 -5.47 -4.50 22.33
N HIS A 21 -4.80 -4.60 23.48
CA HIS A 21 -3.63 -5.45 23.74
C HIS A 21 -3.95 -6.96 23.66
N HIS A 22 -4.54 -7.40 22.56
CA HIS A 22 -4.94 -8.75 22.26
C HIS A 22 -3.92 -9.36 21.27
N PRO A 23 -3.58 -10.66 21.36
CA PRO A 23 -2.57 -11.28 20.50
C PRO A 23 -2.87 -11.10 19.00
N ARG A 24 -4.15 -11.10 18.61
CA ARG A 24 -4.57 -10.86 17.23
C ARG A 24 -4.25 -9.44 16.73
N ALA A 25 -4.43 -8.42 17.58
CA ALA A 25 -4.11 -7.04 17.22
C ALA A 25 -2.60 -6.84 17.08
N PHE A 26 -1.82 -7.50 17.93
CA PHE A 26 -0.36 -7.52 17.83
C PHE A 26 0.12 -8.17 16.53
N GLN A 27 -0.41 -9.33 16.17
CA GLN A 27 -0.11 -9.99 14.88
C GLN A 27 -0.47 -9.11 13.68
N ALA A 28 -1.64 -8.45 13.71
CA ALA A 28 -2.03 -7.49 12.68
C ALA A 28 -1.04 -6.32 12.58
N THR A 29 -0.60 -5.80 13.73
CA THR A 29 0.36 -4.69 13.79
C THR A 29 1.69 -5.08 13.15
N ILE A 30 2.21 -6.27 13.44
CA ILE A 30 3.46 -6.77 12.85
C ILE A 30 3.31 -6.95 11.33
N LYS A 31 2.22 -7.56 10.87
CA LYS A 31 1.98 -7.77 9.43
C LYS A 31 1.89 -6.44 8.69
N TYR A 32 1.18 -5.47 9.25
CA TYR A 32 1.11 -4.11 8.70
C TYR A 32 2.50 -3.47 8.63
N PHE A 33 3.25 -3.50 9.73
CA PHE A 33 4.58 -2.88 9.81
C PHE A 33 5.54 -3.47 8.78
N LEU A 34 5.66 -4.80 8.70
CA LEU A 34 6.60 -5.45 7.79
C LEU A 34 6.31 -5.12 6.32
N VAL A 35 5.05 -5.18 5.89
CA VAL A 35 4.69 -4.87 4.50
C VAL A 35 4.89 -3.39 4.20
N GLN A 36 4.52 -2.51 5.13
CA GLN A 36 4.61 -1.07 4.89
C GLN A 36 6.04 -0.53 4.93
N ALA A 37 6.91 -1.13 5.75
CA ALA A 37 8.35 -0.86 5.78
C ALA A 37 9.07 -1.41 4.54
N ALA A 38 8.70 -2.61 4.07
CA ALA A 38 9.20 -3.12 2.79
C ALA A 38 8.77 -2.22 1.62
N ALA A 39 7.52 -1.76 1.62
CA ALA A 39 7.02 -0.85 0.60
C ALA A 39 7.70 0.53 0.65
N SER A 40 8.01 1.06 1.84
CA SER A 40 8.67 2.35 1.98
C SER A 40 10.15 2.31 1.60
N THR A 41 10.84 1.22 1.88
CA THR A 41 12.22 0.99 1.42
C THR A 41 12.30 0.85 -0.09
N LEU A 42 11.36 0.13 -0.73
CA LEU A 42 11.24 0.08 -2.19
C LEU A 42 10.99 1.45 -2.80
N LEU A 43 10.19 2.31 -2.15
CA LEU A 43 9.94 3.67 -2.62
C LEU A 43 11.21 4.53 -2.59
N LEU A 44 12.01 4.45 -1.52
CA LEU A 44 13.33 5.09 -1.48
C LEU A 44 14.28 4.52 -2.53
N PHE A 45 14.29 3.20 -2.71
CA PHE A 45 15.14 2.56 -3.69
C PHE A 45 14.80 3.02 -5.11
N SER A 46 13.50 3.12 -5.43
CA SER A 46 13.02 3.71 -6.67
C SER A 46 13.51 5.15 -6.88
N SER A 47 13.41 6.02 -5.87
CA SER A 47 13.80 7.43 -6.02
C SER A 47 15.31 7.59 -6.15
N THR A 48 16.10 6.82 -5.39
CA THR A 48 17.57 6.84 -5.48
C THR A 48 18.07 6.35 -6.83
N ILE A 49 17.49 5.29 -7.41
CA ILE A 49 17.83 4.83 -8.76
C ILE A 49 17.48 5.91 -9.79
N ASN A 50 16.30 6.52 -9.69
CA ASN A 50 15.92 7.56 -10.64
C ASN A 50 16.89 8.76 -10.56
N ALA A 51 17.18 9.24 -9.36
CA ALA A 51 18.12 10.35 -9.13
C ALA A 51 19.55 10.01 -9.56
N TRP A 52 19.98 8.74 -9.42
CA TRP A 52 21.29 8.29 -9.91
C TRP A 52 21.40 8.40 -11.44
N HIS A 53 20.32 8.12 -12.17
CA HIS A 53 20.31 8.18 -13.63
C HIS A 53 20.04 9.57 -14.20
N THR A 54 19.16 10.36 -13.58
CA THR A 54 18.71 11.66 -14.13
C THR A 54 19.36 12.86 -13.44
N GLY A 55 19.93 12.69 -12.24
CA GLY A 55 20.41 13.77 -11.40
C GLY A 55 19.30 14.63 -10.76
N GLN A 56 18.03 14.26 -10.95
CA GLN A 56 16.88 15.04 -10.51
C GLN A 56 16.09 14.33 -9.41
N TRP A 57 15.53 15.13 -8.50
CA TRP A 57 14.70 14.65 -7.38
C TRP A 57 13.21 15.01 -7.53
N ASP A 58 12.82 15.51 -8.71
CA ASP A 58 11.43 15.83 -9.00
C ASP A 58 10.58 14.55 -9.09
N ILE A 59 9.43 14.56 -8.42
CA ILE A 59 8.49 13.44 -8.37
C ILE A 59 7.87 13.20 -9.75
N THR A 60 7.67 14.25 -10.55
CA THR A 60 7.02 14.13 -11.87
C THR A 60 7.90 13.50 -12.94
N GLN A 61 9.22 13.45 -12.71
CA GLN A 61 10.21 13.05 -13.71
C GLN A 61 10.78 11.66 -13.39
N LEU A 62 9.97 10.63 -13.59
CA LEU A 62 10.38 9.22 -13.50
C LEU A 62 10.76 8.70 -14.89
N ASN A 63 12.03 8.83 -15.24
CA ASN A 63 12.49 8.56 -16.61
C ASN A 63 13.12 7.17 -16.76
N HIS A 64 13.44 6.47 -15.66
CA HIS A 64 14.09 5.17 -15.72
C HIS A 64 13.08 4.02 -15.54
N PRO A 65 13.01 3.02 -16.46
CA PRO A 65 11.98 1.98 -16.44
C PRO A 65 12.04 1.07 -15.21
N THR A 66 13.23 0.82 -14.65
CA THR A 66 13.33 0.05 -13.39
C THR A 66 12.80 0.85 -12.21
N SER A 67 12.98 2.18 -12.21
CA SER A 67 12.47 3.04 -11.14
C SER A 67 10.94 3.14 -11.20
N SER A 68 10.34 3.27 -12.38
CA SER A 68 8.88 3.27 -12.50
C SER A 68 8.29 1.93 -12.09
N LEU A 69 8.93 0.80 -12.42
CA LEU A 69 8.52 -0.52 -11.94
C LEU A 69 8.61 -0.63 -10.42
N LEU A 70 9.74 -0.25 -9.81
CA LEU A 70 9.89 -0.27 -8.35
C LEU A 70 8.87 0.63 -7.66
N LEU A 71 8.60 1.82 -8.18
CA LEU A 71 7.57 2.71 -7.66
C LEU A 71 6.18 2.06 -7.73
N THR A 72 5.82 1.46 -8.87
CA THR A 72 4.53 0.76 -8.99
C THR A 72 4.40 -0.38 -7.99
N THR A 73 5.44 -1.17 -7.78
CA THR A 73 5.43 -2.26 -6.79
C THR A 73 5.31 -1.73 -5.36
N ALA A 74 6.02 -0.64 -5.02
CA ALA A 74 5.95 0.00 -3.72
C ALA A 74 4.52 0.52 -3.43
N ILE A 75 3.92 1.23 -4.39
CA ILE A 75 2.55 1.75 -4.25
C ILE A 75 1.54 0.60 -4.19
N ALA A 76 1.71 -0.44 -5.00
CA ALA A 76 0.86 -1.63 -4.98
C ALA A 76 0.88 -2.33 -3.62
N MET A 77 2.05 -2.47 -3.00
CA MET A 77 2.18 -2.99 -1.64
C MET A 77 1.47 -2.10 -0.62
N LYS A 78 1.66 -0.77 -0.69
CA LYS A 78 1.03 0.19 0.24
C LYS A 78 -0.50 0.18 0.15
N LEU A 79 -1.05 0.05 -1.06
CA LEU A 79 -2.50 0.01 -1.31
C LEU A 79 -3.12 -1.37 -1.12
N GLY A 80 -2.32 -2.44 -1.07
CA GLY A 80 -2.81 -3.82 -1.01
C GLY A 80 -3.39 -4.31 -2.33
N LEU A 81 -2.82 -3.90 -3.47
CA LEU A 81 -3.20 -4.43 -4.79
C LEU A 81 -2.63 -5.83 -5.00
N VAL A 82 -3.20 -6.60 -5.92
CA VAL A 82 -2.67 -7.92 -6.31
C VAL A 82 -1.26 -7.77 -6.92
N PRO A 83 -0.29 -8.63 -6.55
CA PRO A 83 -0.38 -9.82 -5.67
C PRO A 83 -0.17 -9.56 -4.17
N PHE A 84 -0.02 -8.30 -3.74
CA PHE A 84 0.32 -7.89 -2.38
C PHE A 84 -0.89 -7.65 -1.46
N HIS A 85 -2.06 -8.17 -1.79
CA HIS A 85 -3.32 -7.92 -1.07
C HIS A 85 -3.46 -8.68 0.25
N PHE A 86 -2.67 -9.73 0.48
CA PHE A 86 -2.86 -10.68 1.59
C PHE A 86 -2.80 -10.07 3.00
N TRP A 87 -2.06 -8.97 3.19
CA TRP A 87 -1.96 -8.33 4.50
C TRP A 87 -3.26 -7.63 4.91
N PHE A 88 -4.01 -7.10 3.93
CA PHE A 88 -5.09 -6.15 4.20
C PHE A 88 -6.28 -6.80 4.96
N PRO A 89 -6.83 -7.96 4.55
CA PRO A 89 -7.93 -8.60 5.27
C PRO A 89 -7.56 -9.03 6.70
N GLU A 90 -6.32 -9.45 6.91
CA GLU A 90 -5.84 -9.90 8.22
C GLU A 90 -5.66 -8.73 9.19
N VAL A 91 -5.14 -7.60 8.70
CA VAL A 91 -4.98 -6.37 9.47
C VAL A 91 -6.34 -5.79 9.86
N LEU A 92 -7.29 -5.70 8.90
CA LEU A 92 -8.63 -5.21 9.22
C LEU A 92 -9.32 -6.05 10.29
N GLN A 93 -9.25 -7.37 10.17
CA GLN A 93 -9.88 -8.29 11.12
C GLN A 93 -9.27 -8.22 12.53
N GLY A 94 -7.97 -7.92 12.65
CA GLY A 94 -7.28 -7.76 13.92
C GLY A 94 -7.46 -6.38 14.58
N SER A 95 -7.93 -5.38 13.82
CA SER A 95 -8.06 -4.00 14.27
C SER A 95 -9.48 -3.63 14.75
N PRO A 96 -9.64 -2.60 15.61
CA PRO A 96 -10.96 -2.05 15.91
C PRO A 96 -11.63 -1.45 14.66
N LEU A 97 -12.97 -1.36 14.67
CA LEU A 97 -13.74 -0.94 13.49
C LEU A 97 -13.38 0.50 13.03
N THR A 98 -13.14 1.40 13.97
CA THR A 98 -12.74 2.80 13.67
C THR A 98 -11.40 2.87 12.94
N THR A 99 -10.44 2.04 13.31
CA THR A 99 -9.13 2.00 12.65
C THR A 99 -9.19 1.28 11.32
N ALA A 100 -10.04 0.25 11.21
CA ALA A 100 -10.31 -0.41 9.94
C ALA A 100 -10.90 0.58 8.91
N MET A 101 -11.84 1.44 9.34
CA MET A 101 -12.38 2.52 8.51
C MET A 101 -11.29 3.52 8.08
N LEU A 102 -10.41 3.92 9.00
CA LEU A 102 -9.33 4.86 8.69
C LEU A 102 -8.30 4.27 7.71
N LEU A 103 -7.97 2.97 7.88
CA LEU A 103 -7.11 2.21 6.96
C LEU A 103 -7.72 2.07 5.56
N SER A 104 -9.03 1.85 5.45
CA SER A 104 -9.70 1.67 4.16
C SER A 104 -9.93 2.97 3.39
N THR A 105 -9.90 4.12 4.07
CA THR A 105 -10.22 5.44 3.49
C THR A 105 -9.00 6.36 3.48
N VAL A 106 -8.67 6.97 4.62
CA VAL A 106 -7.66 8.03 4.76
C VAL A 106 -6.28 7.55 4.31
N MET A 107 -5.91 6.32 4.68
CA MET A 107 -4.57 5.80 4.37
C MET A 107 -4.36 5.44 2.90
N LYS A 108 -5.43 5.38 2.10
CA LYS A 108 -5.34 5.18 0.65
C LYS A 108 -5.06 6.47 -0.11
N PHE A 109 -5.41 7.64 0.41
CA PHE A 109 -5.23 8.91 -0.29
C PHE A 109 -3.76 9.21 -0.65
N PRO A 110 -2.79 9.16 0.29
CA PRO A 110 -1.42 9.56 -0.04
C PRO A 110 -0.78 8.68 -1.13
N PRO A 111 -0.85 7.34 -1.09
CA PRO A 111 -0.34 6.53 -2.18
C PRO A 111 -1.06 6.77 -3.52
N ILE A 112 -2.38 7.02 -3.50
CA ILE A 112 -3.13 7.38 -4.72
C ILE A 112 -2.65 8.71 -5.30
N THR A 113 -2.37 9.72 -4.47
CA THR A 113 -1.85 11.00 -4.97
C THR A 113 -0.50 10.87 -5.66
N ILE A 114 0.40 10.01 -5.15
CA ILE A 114 1.70 9.76 -5.78
C ILE A 114 1.50 9.02 -7.11
N LEU A 115 0.60 8.05 -7.16
CA LEU A 115 0.27 7.34 -8.39
C LEU A 115 -0.29 8.30 -9.46
N LEU A 116 -1.15 9.25 -9.08
CA LEU A 116 -1.67 10.26 -9.99
C LEU A 116 -0.58 11.21 -10.51
N LEU A 117 0.27 11.73 -9.62
CA LEU A 117 1.37 12.64 -9.99
C LEU A 117 2.38 11.99 -10.94
N THR A 118 2.55 10.67 -10.85
CA THR A 118 3.52 9.91 -11.64
C THR A 118 2.91 9.17 -12.82
N SER A 119 1.58 9.24 -12.99
CA SER A 119 0.80 8.44 -13.95
C SER A 119 1.32 8.44 -15.38
N HIS A 120 1.87 9.56 -15.86
CA HIS A 120 2.45 9.69 -17.21
C HIS A 120 3.68 8.80 -17.46
N SER A 121 4.40 8.42 -16.40
CA SER A 121 5.65 7.66 -16.48
C SER A 121 5.48 6.16 -16.20
N LEU A 122 4.31 5.75 -15.72
CA LEU A 122 4.04 4.38 -15.29
C LEU A 122 3.62 3.52 -16.47
N ASN A 123 3.92 2.22 -16.41
CA ASN A 123 3.50 1.29 -17.45
C ASN A 123 1.98 1.03 -17.36
N PRO A 124 1.19 1.45 -18.38
CA PRO A 124 -0.25 1.30 -18.35
C PRO A 124 -0.69 -0.16 -18.41
N THR A 125 0.05 -1.03 -19.12
CA THR A 125 -0.33 -2.45 -19.24
C THR A 125 -0.18 -3.18 -17.90
N LEU A 126 0.86 -2.85 -17.13
CA LEU A 126 1.06 -3.39 -15.78
C LEU A 126 -0.07 -2.95 -14.84
N LEU A 127 -0.42 -1.66 -14.86
CA LEU A 127 -1.46 -1.09 -14.01
C LEU A 127 -2.84 -1.68 -14.33
N THR A 128 -3.20 -1.81 -15.60
CA THR A 128 -4.49 -2.40 -16.00
C THR A 128 -4.56 -3.88 -15.64
N MET A 129 -3.48 -4.64 -15.83
CA MET A 129 -3.41 -6.04 -15.41
C MET A 129 -3.58 -6.18 -13.89
N MET A 130 -2.89 -5.35 -13.09
CA MET A 130 -3.07 -5.35 -11.64
C MET A 130 -4.49 -4.94 -11.22
N ALA A 131 -5.11 -3.98 -11.92
CA ALA A 131 -6.48 -3.55 -11.63
C ALA A 131 -7.51 -4.65 -11.90
N ILE A 132 -7.44 -5.30 -13.07
CA ILE A 132 -8.33 -6.41 -13.43
C ILE A 132 -8.14 -7.58 -12.46
N ALA A 133 -6.89 -7.95 -12.17
CA ALA A 133 -6.60 -9.02 -11.24
C ALA A 133 -7.09 -8.70 -9.81
N SER A 134 -6.95 -7.45 -9.35
CA SER A 134 -7.44 -7.01 -8.04
C SER A 134 -8.96 -7.05 -7.96
N ALA A 135 -9.67 -6.60 -8.99
CA ALA A 135 -11.13 -6.68 -9.04
C ALA A 135 -11.63 -8.13 -9.05
N ALA A 136 -11.00 -8.99 -9.86
CA ALA A 136 -11.38 -10.40 -9.94
C ALA A 136 -11.13 -11.15 -8.63
N LEU A 137 -9.94 -10.99 -8.02
CA LEU A 137 -9.58 -11.67 -6.78
C LEU A 137 -10.35 -11.12 -5.58
N GLY A 138 -10.59 -9.80 -5.49
CA GLY A 138 -11.43 -9.21 -4.47
C GLY A 138 -12.85 -9.77 -4.51
N GLY A 139 -13.47 -9.77 -5.69
CA GLY A 139 -14.80 -10.34 -5.89
C GLY A 139 -14.87 -11.83 -5.51
N TRP A 140 -13.92 -12.64 -5.96
CA TRP A 140 -13.93 -14.08 -5.69
C TRP A 140 -13.67 -14.41 -4.21
N MET A 141 -12.67 -13.78 -3.59
CA MET A 141 -12.29 -14.06 -2.20
C MET A 141 -13.31 -13.53 -1.19
N GLY A 142 -14.03 -12.45 -1.54
CA GLY A 142 -15.09 -11.88 -0.72
C GLY A 142 -16.28 -12.81 -0.51
N LEU A 143 -16.65 -13.61 -1.52
CA LEU A 143 -17.79 -14.55 -1.46
C LEU A 143 -17.63 -15.64 -0.39
N ASN A 144 -16.38 -16.00 -0.03
CA ASN A 144 -16.10 -17.05 0.94
C ASN A 144 -15.90 -16.53 2.38
N GLN A 145 -16.30 -15.28 2.66
CA GLN A 145 -16.13 -14.68 4.00
C GLN A 145 -17.46 -14.58 4.74
N THR A 146 -17.46 -14.97 6.01
CA THR A 146 -18.60 -14.74 6.94
C THR A 146 -18.38 -13.52 7.84
N GLN A 147 -17.13 -13.06 7.95
CA GLN A 147 -16.75 -11.96 8.82
C GLN A 147 -16.89 -10.62 8.10
N ILE A 148 -17.72 -9.72 8.64
CA ILE A 148 -18.01 -8.41 8.05
C ILE A 148 -16.72 -7.63 7.70
N ARG A 149 -15.72 -7.65 8.58
CA ARG A 149 -14.44 -6.95 8.34
C ARG A 149 -13.62 -7.52 7.19
N LYS A 150 -13.71 -8.83 6.93
CA LYS A 150 -13.06 -9.43 5.77
C LYS A 150 -13.85 -9.19 4.50
N ILE A 151 -15.18 -9.22 4.56
CA ILE A 151 -16.05 -8.84 3.43
C ILE A 151 -15.75 -7.40 3.00
N LEU A 152 -15.63 -6.46 3.93
CA LEU A 152 -15.28 -5.06 3.64
C LEU A 152 -13.83 -4.86 3.15
N ALA A 153 -12.96 -5.85 3.34
CA ALA A 153 -11.56 -5.75 2.94
C ALA A 153 -11.33 -6.18 1.48
N PHE A 154 -12.18 -7.07 0.96
CA PHE A 154 -12.13 -7.62 -0.39
C PHE A 154 -13.06 -6.86 -1.32
#